data_AF-A0A5N5SP68-F1
#
_entry.id   AF-A0A5N5SP68-F1
#
_cell.length_a   1.000
_cell.length_b   1.000
_cell.length_c   1.000
_cell.angle_alpha   90.00
_cell.angle_beta   90.00
_cell.angle_gamma   90.00
#
_symmetry.space_group_name_H-M   'P 1'
#
loop_
_entity.id
_entity.type
_entity.pdbx_description
1 polymer ?
#
loop_
_entity_poly.entity_id
_entity_poly.type
_entity_poly.pdbx_seq_one_letter_code
_entity_poly.pdbx_strand_id
1 'polypeptide(L)' 'MDMADEEGIMVIDESPAVNLEDFGSDLLEKHKSIQAALYKRDKNRPSVIMWSVANEPRSQQIPAGPYFG' A
#
# COMPACT_ATOMS: atom_id res chain seq x y z
N MET A 1 -5.24 15.81 0.59
CA MET A 1 -3.76 15.94 0.63
C MET A 1 -3.31 17.31 0.12
N ASP A 2 -4.26 18.18 -0.23
CA ASP A 2 -3.98 19.48 -0.85
C ASP A 2 -3.08 20.35 0.03
N MET A 3 -3.31 20.41 1.34
CA MET A 3 -2.39 21.12 2.27
C MET A 3 -0.96 20.59 2.26
N ALA A 4 -0.78 19.27 2.13
CA ALA A 4 0.56 18.69 2.09
C ALA A 4 1.27 19.04 0.78
N ASP A 5 0.53 19.07 -0.33
CA ASP A 5 1.03 19.55 -1.62
C ASP A 5 1.38 21.04 -1.59
N GLU A 6 0.56 21.87 -0.92
CA GLU A 6 0.74 23.33 -0.82
C GLU A 6 1.90 23.73 0.11
N GLU A 7 2.04 23.06 1.26
CA GLU A 7 3.02 23.40 2.29
C GLU A 7 4.36 22.65 2.14
N GLY A 8 4.47 21.77 1.14
CA GLY A 8 5.68 20.98 0.89
C GLY A 8 5.93 19.90 1.95
N ILE A 9 4.87 19.30 2.48
CA ILE A 9 4.96 18.21 3.47
C ILE A 9 5.06 16.88 2.72
N MET A 10 6.11 16.11 3.00
CA MET A 10 6.28 14.78 2.42
C MET A 10 5.30 13.77 3.05
N VAL A 11 4.68 12.96 2.20
CA VAL A 11 3.68 11.96 2.57
C VAL A 11 4.12 10.56 2.13
N ILE A 12 3.96 9.61 3.04
CA ILE A 12 3.96 8.17 2.74
C ILE A 12 2.50 7.75 2.68
N ASP A 13 2.03 7.32 1.50
CA ASP A 13 0.65 6.86 1.32
C ASP A 13 0.56 5.35 1.50
N GLU A 14 -0.40 4.89 2.28
CA GLU A 14 -0.51 3.50 2.73
C GLU A 14 -1.87 2.90 2.37
N SER A 15 -1.86 1.66 1.88
CA SER A 15 -3.09 0.88 1.81
C SER A 15 -3.55 0.41 3.20
N PRO A 16 -4.84 0.18 3.46
CA PRO A 16 -5.36 -0.29 4.76
C PRO A 16 -5.00 -1.77 5.09
N ALA A 17 -3.87 -2.27 4.60
CA ALA A 17 -3.40 -3.64 4.71
C ALA A 17 -2.55 -3.82 5.98
N VAL A 18 -3.20 -3.75 7.14
CA VAL A 18 -2.55 -3.92 8.46
C VAL A 18 -2.65 -5.37 8.92
N ASN A 19 -1.57 -5.92 9.48
CA ASN A 19 -1.54 -7.29 10.04
C ASN A 19 -2.00 -8.37 9.04
N LEU A 20 -1.66 -8.22 7.75
CA LEU A 20 -2.00 -9.23 6.75
C LEU A 20 -1.45 -10.62 7.13
N GLU A 21 -2.31 -11.61 7.02
CA GLU A 21 -2.04 -13.04 7.21
C GLU A 21 -2.84 -13.84 6.16
N ASP A 22 -2.69 -15.17 6.15
CA ASP A 22 -3.40 -16.06 5.22
C ASP A 22 -3.30 -15.59 3.75
N PHE A 23 -2.06 -15.53 3.25
CA PHE A 23 -1.66 -15.03 1.92
C PHE A 23 -2.20 -15.85 0.73
N GLY A 24 -3.52 -15.93 0.58
CA GLY A 24 -4.24 -16.62 -0.49
C GLY A 24 -4.49 -15.75 -1.73
N SER A 25 -5.01 -16.38 -2.78
CA SER A 25 -5.32 -15.74 -4.07
C SER A 25 -6.31 -14.60 -3.94
N ASP A 26 -7.41 -14.81 -3.20
CA ASP A 26 -8.50 -13.85 -3.10
C ASP A 26 -8.05 -12.58 -2.35
N LEU A 27 -7.22 -12.77 -1.32
CA LEU A 27 -6.58 -11.68 -0.60
C LEU A 27 -5.64 -10.91 -1.52
N LEU A 28 -4.82 -11.60 -2.31
CA LEU A 28 -3.87 -10.99 -3.23
C LEU A 28 -4.59 -10.15 -4.31
N GLU A 29 -5.66 -10.68 -4.90
CA GLU A 29 -6.47 -9.96 -5.88
C GLU A 29 -7.06 -8.69 -5.29
N LYS A 30 -7.66 -8.81 -4.09
CA LYS A 30 -8.21 -7.66 -3.38
C LYS A 30 -7.12 -6.64 -3.04
N HIS A 31 -5.98 -7.07 -2.52
CA HIS A 31 -4.87 -6.19 -2.16
C HIS A 31 -4.33 -5.45 -3.39
N LYS A 32 -4.11 -6.14 -4.51
CA LYS A 32 -3.73 -5.52 -5.79
C LYS A 32 -4.77 -4.49 -6.27
N SER A 33 -6.06 -4.79 -6.16
CA SER A 33 -7.12 -3.85 -6.55
C SER A 33 -7.10 -2.57 -5.72
N ILE A 34 -6.87 -2.69 -4.41
CA ILE A 34 -6.76 -1.57 -3.48
C ILE A 34 -5.52 -0.73 -3.81
N GLN A 35 -4.38 -1.36 -4.06
CA GLN A 35 -3.15 -0.64 -4.45
C GLN A 35 -3.31 0.10 -5.76
N ALA A 36 -3.93 -0.52 -6.76
CA ALA A 36 -4.19 0.12 -8.04
C ALA A 36 -5.14 1.32 -7.89
N ALA A 37 -6.16 1.22 -7.03
CA ALA A 37 -7.07 2.32 -6.73
C ALA A 37 -6.37 3.48 -5.99
N LEU A 38 -5.54 3.16 -4.99
CA LEU A 38 -4.73 4.12 -4.23
C LEU A 38 -3.79 4.89 -5.17
N TYR A 39 -3.00 4.16 -5.97
CA TYR A 39 -2.12 4.75 -6.97
C TYR A 39 -2.89 5.61 -7.96
N LYS A 40 -3.99 5.12 -8.53
CA LYS A 40 -4.76 5.88 -9.53
C LYS A 40 -5.30 7.20 -8.98
N ARG A 41 -5.67 7.23 -7.69
CA ARG A 41 -6.16 8.41 -6.99
C ARG A 41 -5.05 9.45 -6.80
N ASP A 42 -3.87 9.01 -6.32
CA ASP A 42 -2.86 9.94 -5.78
C ASP A 42 -1.56 10.02 -6.58
N LYS A 43 -1.40 9.29 -7.70
CA LYS A 43 -0.19 9.31 -8.55
C LYS A 43 0.25 10.70 -9.06
N ASN A 44 -0.64 11.68 -9.02
CA ASN A 44 -0.36 13.06 -9.47
C ASN A 44 -0.14 14.02 -8.28
N ARG A 45 -0.07 13.51 -7.04
CA ARG A 45 0.17 14.29 -5.83
C ARG A 45 1.68 14.43 -5.61
N PRO A 46 2.26 15.65 -5.72
CA PRO A 46 3.71 15.84 -5.55
C PRO A 46 4.18 15.56 -4.13
N SER A 47 3.31 15.66 -3.12
CA SER A 47 3.63 15.32 -1.73
C SER A 47 3.89 13.82 -1.51
N VAL A 48 3.37 12.93 -2.36
CA VAL A 48 3.51 11.48 -2.19
C VAL A 48 4.88 11.02 -2.70
N ILE A 49 5.75 10.65 -1.76
CA ILE A 49 7.13 10.23 -2.04
C ILE A 49 7.34 8.72 -1.98
N MET A 50 6.43 7.99 -1.34
CA MET A 50 6.52 6.56 -1.11
C MET A 50 5.14 5.95 -0.96
N TRP A 51 4.99 4.72 -1.45
CA TRP A 51 3.79 3.90 -1.31
C TRP A 51 4.10 2.74 -0.36
N SER A 52 3.43 2.69 0.78
CA SER A 52 3.55 1.59 1.72
C SER A 52 2.54 0.50 1.38
N VAL A 53 3.07 -0.70 1.09
CA VAL A 53 2.27 -1.81 0.57
C VAL A 53 1.45 -2.53 1.64
N ALA A 54 1.94 -2.56 2.88
CA ALA A 54 1.27 -3.16 4.03
C ALA A 54 1.99 -2.71 5.31
N ASN A 55 1.26 -2.60 6.41
CA ASN A 55 1.85 -2.39 7.74
C ASN A 55 1.82 -3.68 8.55
N GLU A 56 2.96 -4.02 9.13
CA GLU A 56 3.16 -5.22 9.96
C GLU A 56 2.54 -6.51 9.38
N PRO A 57 2.73 -6.83 8.07
CA PRO A 57 2.27 -8.11 7.56
C PRO A 57 3.00 -9.24 8.30
N ARG A 58 2.39 -10.43 8.38
CA ARG A 58 3.05 -11.66 8.84
C ARG A 58 4.05 -12.18 7.81
N SER A 59 4.93 -11.31 7.32
CA SER A 59 5.89 -11.54 6.23
C SER A 59 6.92 -12.62 6.52
N GLN A 60 7.06 -13.02 7.78
CA GLN A 60 7.87 -14.16 8.21
C GLN A 60 7.26 -15.52 7.85
N GLN A 61 5.97 -15.60 7.49
CA GLN A 61 5.33 -16.84 7.10
C GLN A 61 5.77 -17.26 5.68
N ILE A 62 5.97 -18.56 5.45
CA ILE A 62 6.39 -19.10 4.14
C ILE A 62 5.50 -18.62 2.97
N PRO A 63 4.15 -18.57 3.10
CA PRO A 63 3.28 -18.10 2.03
C PRO A 63 3.44 -16.61 1.67
N ALA A 64 4.08 -15.80 2.52
CA ALA A 64 4.27 -14.37 2.28
C ALA A 64 5.24 -14.09 1.13
N GLY A 65 6.24 -14.96 0.90
CA GLY A 65 7.21 -14.82 -0.18
C GLY A 65 6.51 -14.70 -1.54
N PRO A 66 5.80 -15.75 -2.00
CA PRO A 66 5.04 -15.71 -3.25
C PRO A 66 4.00 -14.59 -3.34
N TYR A 67 3.52 -14.07 -2.22
CA TYR A 67 2.53 -13.00 -2.17
C TYR A 67 3.15 -11.63 -2.47
N PHE A 68 4.31 -11.31 -1.89
CA PHE A 68 4.98 -10.02 -2.05
C PHE A 68 6.08 -9.99 -3.13
N GLY A 69 6.66 -11.14 -3.54
CA GLY A 69 7.72 -11.21 -4.55
C GLY A 69 8.34 -12.60 -4.72
#